data_AF-A0A4U9H8B4-F1
#
_entry.id   AF-A0A4U9H8B4-F1
#
_cell.length_a   1.000
_cell.length_b   1.000
_cell.length_c   1.000
_cell.angle_alpha   90.00
_cell.angle_beta   90.00
_cell.angle_gamma   90.00
#
_symmetry.space_group_name_H-M   'P 1'
#
loop_
_entity.id
_entity.type
_entity.pdbx_description
1 polymer ?
#
loop_
_entity_poly.entity_id
_entity_poly.type
_entity_poly.pdbx_seq_one_letter_code
_entity_poly.pdbx_strand_id
1 'polypeptide(L)'
;MYHVVASDLDGTLLSPDHTLSPYAKETLQLLTQRGVHFVFATGRHHIDVGQIRDNLGISAFMITSNGARVHNTAGELIFSHNLDGDIARDLYGIVHNSPDITTNVYRNDDWFINRNSPEQEEFFRESVFKYQLFEPGLLETDGVCKVYFTCDDHEKLLPLEAAINARWGDRVNVSFSFPTCLEVMAGGVSKGHALEEVAKIIGYTLKECIAFGDGMNDLEMLADGGQRLHYARRASAPEG
;
A
#
# COMPACT_ATOMS: atom_id res chain seq x y z
N MET A 1 -17.70 -15.33 -14.76
CA MET A 1 -17.85 -13.88 -15.03
C MET A 1 -17.27 -13.16 -13.83
N TYR A 2 -16.51 -12.08 -14.03
CA TYR A 2 -15.96 -11.31 -12.91
C TYR A 2 -16.97 -10.25 -12.49
N HIS A 3 -17.24 -10.17 -11.19
CA HIS A 3 -18.17 -9.22 -10.57
C HIS A 3 -17.43 -8.14 -9.78
N VAL A 4 -16.17 -8.39 -9.42
CA VAL A 4 -15.31 -7.47 -8.69
C VAL A 4 -14.07 -7.18 -9.52
N VAL A 5 -13.74 -5.90 -9.71
CA VAL A 5 -12.48 -5.44 -10.29
C VAL A 5 -11.64 -4.85 -9.17
N ALA A 6 -10.50 -5.47 -8.92
CA ALA A 6 -9.49 -4.99 -8.00
C ALA A 6 -8.34 -4.34 -8.79
N SER A 7 -7.92 -3.15 -8.42
CA SER A 7 -6.80 -2.50 -9.10
C SER A 7 -5.91 -1.79 -8.10
N ASP A 8 -4.61 -1.97 -8.25
CA ASP A 8 -3.66 -1.01 -7.73
C ASP A 8 -3.83 0.38 -8.38
N LEU A 9 -3.33 1.41 -7.70
CA LEU A 9 -3.39 2.79 -8.15
C LEU A 9 -2.12 3.19 -8.90
N ASP A 10 -0.98 3.25 -8.21
CA ASP A 10 0.23 3.90 -8.70
C ASP A 10 0.99 3.02 -9.68
N GLY A 11 1.04 3.42 -10.96
CA GLY A 11 1.66 2.59 -12.00
C GLY A 11 0.74 1.54 -12.61
N THR A 12 -0.48 1.43 -12.08
CA THR A 12 -1.52 0.54 -12.57
C THR A 12 -2.72 1.32 -13.15
N LEU A 13 -3.59 1.89 -12.30
CA LEU A 13 -4.76 2.65 -12.75
C LEU A 13 -4.42 4.12 -13.07
N LEU A 14 -3.56 4.72 -12.26
CA LEU A 14 -3.12 6.10 -12.41
C LEU A 14 -2.00 6.18 -13.45
N SER A 15 -2.00 7.26 -14.24
CA SER A 15 -0.90 7.56 -15.14
C SER A 15 0.37 7.94 -14.37
N PRO A 16 1.54 8.01 -15.03
CA PRO A 16 2.81 8.37 -14.38
C PRO A 16 2.82 9.73 -13.66
N ASP A 17 1.90 10.63 -13.99
CA ASP A 17 1.68 11.92 -13.32
C ASP A 17 0.68 11.83 -12.14
N HIS A 18 0.34 10.61 -11.70
CA HIS A 18 -0.60 10.29 -10.62
C HIS A 18 -2.04 10.81 -10.86
N THR A 19 -2.43 10.99 -12.13
CA THR A 19 -3.80 11.38 -12.49
C THR A 19 -4.62 10.22 -13.02
N LEU A 20 -5.95 10.37 -12.97
CA LEU A 20 -6.89 9.44 -13.57
C LEU A 20 -7.29 9.95 -14.95
N SER A 21 -6.96 9.19 -16.00
CA SER A 21 -7.31 9.58 -17.36
C SER A 21 -8.84 9.65 -17.58
N PRO A 22 -9.33 10.52 -18.50
CA PRO A 22 -10.75 10.57 -18.84
C PRO A 22 -11.31 9.21 -19.30
N TYR A 23 -10.50 8.46 -20.06
CA TYR A 23 -10.85 7.12 -20.52
C TYR A 23 -11.04 6.13 -19.35
N ALA A 24 -10.12 6.14 -18.38
CA ALA A 24 -10.24 5.30 -17.19
C ALA A 24 -11.51 5.66 -16.41
N LYS A 25 -11.78 6.97 -16.21
CA LYS A 25 -12.98 7.44 -15.52
C LYS A 25 -14.28 7.00 -16.19
N GLU A 26 -14.37 7.14 -17.51
CA GLU A 26 -15.53 6.67 -18.29
C GLU A 26 -15.69 5.14 -18.17
N THR A 27 -14.59 4.39 -18.23
CA THR A 27 -14.59 2.93 -18.09
C THR A 27 -15.13 2.48 -16.73
N LEU A 28 -14.67 3.13 -15.64
CA LEU A 28 -15.15 2.88 -14.28
C LEU A 28 -16.67 3.11 -14.18
N GLN A 29 -17.16 4.22 -14.74
CA GLN A 29 -18.59 4.54 -14.72
C GLN A 29 -19.43 3.52 -15.51
N LEU A 30 -18.99 3.15 -16.72
CA LEU A 30 -19.68 2.19 -17.57
C LEU A 30 -19.78 0.81 -16.92
N LEU A 31 -18.72 0.34 -16.26
CA LEU A 31 -18.72 -0.95 -15.56
C LEU A 31 -19.56 -0.90 -14.29
N THR A 32 -19.50 0.20 -13.53
CA THR A 32 -20.34 0.40 -12.35
C THR A 32 -21.84 0.37 -12.71
N GLN A 33 -22.24 1.01 -13.81
CA GLN A 33 -23.62 0.97 -14.32
C GLN A 33 -24.10 -0.44 -14.72
N ARG A 34 -23.16 -1.37 -14.96
CA ARG A 34 -23.43 -2.78 -15.27
C ARG A 34 -23.40 -3.68 -14.02
N GLY A 35 -23.26 -3.11 -12.83
CA GLY A 35 -23.25 -3.84 -11.56
C GLY A 35 -21.89 -4.44 -11.19
N VAL A 36 -20.80 -3.98 -11.80
CA VAL A 36 -19.44 -4.37 -11.40
C VAL A 36 -19.02 -3.56 -10.18
N HIS A 37 -18.46 -4.24 -9.17
CA HIS A 37 -17.90 -3.61 -7.99
C HIS A 37 -16.43 -3.29 -8.18
N PHE A 38 -15.99 -2.13 -7.68
CA PHE A 38 -14.59 -1.73 -7.70
C PHE A 38 -13.98 -1.74 -6.29
N VAL A 39 -12.75 -2.25 -6.23
CA VAL A 39 -11.91 -2.25 -5.03
C VAL A 39 -10.54 -1.71 -5.43
N PHE A 40 -10.12 -0.60 -4.85
CA PHE A 40 -8.80 -0.04 -5.11
C PHE A 40 -7.84 -0.42 -3.98
N ALA A 41 -6.64 -0.90 -4.32
CA ALA A 41 -5.69 -1.45 -3.36
C ALA A 41 -4.31 -0.83 -3.48
N THR A 42 -3.89 -0.05 -2.47
CA THR A 42 -2.68 0.78 -2.55
C THR A 42 -1.82 0.66 -1.29
N GLY A 43 -0.52 0.90 -1.45
CA GLY A 43 0.42 1.07 -0.34
C GLY A 43 0.27 2.41 0.39
N ARG A 44 -0.40 3.40 -0.22
CA ARG A 44 -0.59 4.74 0.35
C ARG A 44 -1.44 4.72 1.62
N HIS A 45 -1.28 5.77 2.42
CA HIS A 45 -2.13 6.03 3.56
C HIS A 45 -3.54 6.49 3.14
N HIS A 46 -4.57 6.21 3.94
CA HIS A 46 -5.94 6.54 3.58
C HIS A 46 -6.20 8.05 3.44
N ILE A 47 -5.51 8.87 4.24
CA ILE A 47 -5.57 10.34 4.12
C ILE A 47 -4.97 10.80 2.79
N ASP A 48 -3.86 10.17 2.36
CA ASP A 48 -3.16 10.56 1.13
C ASP A 48 -3.99 10.25 -0.13
N VAL A 49 -4.83 9.21 -0.09
CA VAL A 49 -5.71 8.85 -1.21
C VAL A 49 -7.11 9.46 -1.12
N GLY A 50 -7.38 10.32 -0.14
CA GLY A 50 -8.69 10.96 0.03
C GLY A 50 -9.14 11.73 -1.21
N GLN A 51 -8.26 12.56 -1.78
CA GLN A 51 -8.56 13.32 -3.01
C GLN A 51 -8.73 12.41 -4.23
N ILE A 52 -7.93 11.35 -4.34
CA ILE A 52 -8.05 10.37 -5.44
C ILE A 52 -9.42 9.71 -5.36
N ARG A 53 -9.81 9.24 -4.17
CA ARG A 53 -11.12 8.63 -3.91
C ARG A 53 -12.26 9.53 -4.38
N ASP A 54 -12.22 10.80 -3.98
CA ASP A 54 -13.28 11.77 -4.30
C ASP A 54 -13.35 12.06 -5.83
N ASN A 55 -12.24 11.91 -6.54
CA ASN A 55 -12.14 12.17 -7.99
C ASN A 55 -12.49 10.96 -8.88
N LEU A 56 -12.52 9.74 -8.35
CA LEU A 56 -12.85 8.50 -9.10
C LEU A 56 -14.25 8.57 -9.74
N GLY A 57 -15.19 9.27 -9.11
CA GLY A 57 -16.56 9.44 -9.62
C GLY A 57 -17.41 8.16 -9.59
N ILE A 58 -16.98 7.16 -8.80
CA ILE A 58 -17.72 5.93 -8.53
C ILE A 58 -17.59 5.55 -7.05
N SER A 59 -18.54 4.78 -6.53
CA SER A 59 -18.45 4.19 -5.20
C SER A 59 -17.54 2.95 -5.23
N ALA A 60 -16.46 2.96 -4.47
CA ALA A 60 -15.52 1.85 -4.39
C ALA A 60 -15.02 1.61 -2.96
N PHE A 61 -14.63 0.38 -2.66
CA PHE A 61 -13.88 0.07 -1.45
C PHE A 61 -12.42 0.51 -1.63
N MET A 62 -11.81 0.97 -0.54
CA MET A 62 -10.41 1.41 -0.50
C MET A 62 -9.61 0.54 0.45
N ILE A 63 -8.77 -0.32 -0.10
CA ILE A 63 -7.72 -1.05 0.62
C ILE A 63 -6.48 -0.16 0.63
N THR A 64 -6.00 0.22 1.82
CA THR A 64 -4.86 1.13 1.99
C THR A 64 -3.80 0.53 2.91
N SER A 65 -2.59 1.11 2.91
CA SER A 65 -1.44 0.58 3.65
C SER A 65 -1.20 -0.92 3.38
N ASN A 66 -1.23 -1.31 2.09
CA ASN A 66 -1.06 -2.69 1.61
C ASN A 66 -2.00 -3.72 2.27
N GLY A 67 -3.22 -3.33 2.63
CA GLY A 67 -4.18 -4.25 3.25
C GLY A 67 -4.38 -4.06 4.75
N ALA A 68 -3.55 -3.25 5.41
CA ALA A 68 -3.69 -2.99 6.84
C ALA A 68 -4.95 -2.20 7.20
N ARG A 69 -5.58 -1.54 6.23
CA ARG A 69 -6.80 -0.75 6.41
C ARG A 69 -7.76 -0.98 5.24
N VAL A 70 -9.04 -1.05 5.54
CA VAL A 70 -10.11 -1.06 4.54
C VAL A 70 -11.19 -0.07 4.91
N HIS A 71 -11.52 0.81 3.96
CA HIS A 71 -12.67 1.71 4.06
C HIS A 71 -13.73 1.34 3.03
N ASN A 72 -14.99 1.45 3.41
CA ASN A 72 -16.11 1.23 2.50
C ASN A 72 -16.36 2.43 1.58
N THR A 73 -17.41 2.33 0.77
CA THR A 73 -17.80 3.37 -0.20
C THR A 73 -18.25 4.69 0.42
N ALA A 74 -18.62 4.68 1.72
CA ALA A 74 -18.96 5.88 2.49
C ALA A 74 -17.73 6.50 3.17
N GLY A 75 -16.55 5.88 3.04
CA GLY A 75 -15.33 6.30 3.72
C GLY A 75 -15.24 5.84 5.18
N GLU A 76 -16.08 4.91 5.61
CA GLU A 76 -16.06 4.36 6.96
C GLU A 76 -15.02 3.24 7.05
N LEU A 77 -14.21 3.25 8.12
CA LEU A 77 -13.24 2.19 8.40
C LEU A 77 -13.98 0.90 8.75
N ILE A 78 -13.77 -0.15 7.96
CA ILE A 78 -14.38 -1.48 8.17
C ILE A 78 -13.50 -2.34 9.07
N PHE A 79 -12.20 -2.39 8.80
CA PHE A 79 -11.25 -3.10 9.64
C PHE A 79 -9.85 -2.48 9.59
N SER A 80 -9.08 -2.78 10.64
CA SER A 80 -7.69 -2.40 10.79
C SER A 80 -6.87 -3.60 11.31
N HIS A 81 -5.85 -3.98 10.56
CA HIS A 81 -4.88 -5.00 10.96
C HIS A 81 -3.53 -4.33 11.20
N ASN A 82 -3.05 -4.39 12.43
CA ASN A 82 -1.86 -3.67 12.88
C ASN A 82 -0.71 -4.63 13.14
N LEU A 83 0.51 -4.12 13.02
CA LEU A 83 1.69 -4.80 13.54
C LEU A 83 1.53 -5.07 15.04
N ASP A 84 2.03 -6.22 15.49
CA ASP A 84 2.14 -6.52 16.91
C ASP A 84 3.06 -5.48 17.58
N GLY A 85 2.68 -5.02 18.77
CA GLY A 85 3.36 -3.90 19.43
C GLY A 85 4.82 -4.18 19.80
N ASP A 86 5.20 -5.44 20.03
CA ASP A 86 6.60 -5.85 20.23
C ASP A 86 7.41 -5.72 18.94
N ILE A 87 6.83 -6.14 17.80
CA ILE A 87 7.47 -6.04 16.49
C ILE A 87 7.61 -4.58 16.07
N ALA A 88 6.56 -3.77 16.20
CA ALA A 88 6.60 -2.35 15.87
C ALA A 88 7.72 -1.63 16.65
N ARG A 89 7.82 -1.89 17.97
CA ARG A 89 8.87 -1.34 18.84
C ARG A 89 10.27 -1.65 18.32
N ASP A 90 10.51 -2.89 17.92
CA ASP A 90 11.80 -3.32 17.38
C ASP A 90 12.09 -2.67 16.03
N LEU A 91 11.09 -2.61 15.13
CA LEU A 91 11.22 -1.98 13.80
C LEU A 91 11.53 -0.49 13.88
N TYR A 92 11.02 0.22 14.89
CA TYR A 92 11.35 1.63 15.11
C TYR A 92 12.85 1.87 15.32
N GLY A 93 13.53 0.91 15.95
CA GLY A 93 14.94 1.01 16.34
C GLY A 93 15.92 0.23 15.45
N ILE A 94 15.45 -0.71 14.62
CA ILE A 94 16.30 -1.74 13.98
C ILE A 94 17.43 -1.16 13.12
N VAL A 95 17.21 0.00 12.49
CA VAL A 95 18.19 0.71 11.67
C VAL A 95 18.31 2.20 12.04
N HIS A 96 17.93 2.57 13.27
CA HIS A 96 17.90 3.97 13.68
C HIS A 96 19.26 4.68 13.51
N ASN A 97 20.36 3.99 13.78
CA ASN A 97 21.73 4.53 13.63
C ASN A 97 22.28 4.48 12.19
N SER A 98 21.57 3.86 11.24
CA SER A 98 22.00 3.85 9.84
C SER A 98 21.97 5.28 9.29
N PRO A 99 23.00 5.81 8.63
CA PRO A 99 22.90 7.11 7.96
C PRO A 99 22.08 7.05 6.67
N ASP A 100 21.96 5.86 6.07
CA ASP A 100 21.44 5.65 4.71
C ASP A 100 19.96 5.28 4.65
N ILE A 101 19.46 4.66 5.73
CA ILE A 101 18.10 4.10 5.77
C ILE A 101 17.24 4.97 6.68
N THR A 102 16.16 5.50 6.12
CA THR A 102 15.17 6.27 6.87
C THR A 102 13.99 5.39 7.24
N THR A 103 13.60 5.42 8.51
CA THR A 103 12.47 4.64 9.04
C THR A 103 11.24 5.52 9.10
N ASN A 104 10.16 5.04 8.51
CA ASN A 104 8.88 5.72 8.45
C ASN A 104 7.80 4.83 9.07
N VAL A 105 6.83 5.43 9.74
CA VAL A 105 5.76 4.71 10.44
C VAL A 105 4.43 5.35 10.10
N TYR A 106 3.47 4.53 9.66
CA TYR A 106 2.07 4.94 9.63
C TYR A 106 1.38 4.37 10.88
N ARG A 107 0.92 5.26 11.75
CA ARG A 107 0.22 4.91 12.98
C ARG A 107 -1.10 5.67 13.02
N ASN A 108 -2.21 4.93 12.97
CA ASN A 108 -3.55 5.50 12.85
C ASN A 108 -3.61 6.51 11.69
N ASP A 109 -3.80 7.79 12.01
CA ASP A 109 -3.96 8.88 11.06
C ASP A 109 -2.69 9.74 10.94
N ASP A 110 -1.59 9.28 11.54
CA ASP A 110 -0.32 9.99 11.63
C ASP A 110 0.78 9.28 10.84
N TRP A 111 1.67 10.08 10.26
CA TRP A 111 2.92 9.62 9.67
C TRP A 111 4.11 10.13 10.49
N PHE A 112 4.97 9.22 10.89
CA PHE A 112 6.21 9.52 11.60
C PHE A 112 7.44 9.14 10.78
N ILE A 113 8.53 9.87 10.97
CA ILE A 113 9.83 9.60 10.35
C ILE A 113 10.95 9.78 11.38
N ASN A 114 11.99 8.95 11.33
CA ASN A 114 13.03 8.95 12.36
C ASN A 114 14.06 10.09 12.20
N ARG A 115 14.07 10.78 11.05
CA ARG A 115 14.92 11.94 10.75
C ARG A 115 14.31 12.79 9.65
N ASN A 116 14.71 14.05 9.55
CA ASN A 116 14.28 14.91 8.45
C ASN A 116 14.73 14.34 7.10
N SER A 117 13.82 14.32 6.14
CA SER A 117 14.09 13.97 4.75
C SER A 117 13.56 15.08 3.84
N PRO A 118 14.43 15.95 3.32
CA PRO A 118 14.02 17.01 2.39
C PRO A 118 13.34 16.46 1.13
N GLU A 119 13.75 15.30 0.67
CA GLU A 119 13.15 14.62 -0.47
C GLU A 119 11.70 14.20 -0.19
N GLN A 120 11.42 13.60 0.97
CA GLN A 120 10.04 13.26 1.33
C GLN A 120 9.19 14.51 1.59
N GLU A 121 9.77 15.57 2.16
CA GLU A 121 9.07 16.85 2.31
C GLU A 121 8.69 17.46 0.96
N GLU A 122 9.58 17.35 -0.04
CA GLU A 122 9.33 17.77 -1.41
C GLU A 122 8.24 16.91 -2.07
N PHE A 123 8.37 15.59 -1.99
CA PHE A 123 7.44 14.65 -2.62
C PHE A 123 6.02 14.81 -2.09
N PHE A 124 5.87 15.01 -0.77
CA PHE A 124 4.57 15.22 -0.13
C PHE A 124 4.23 16.71 0.06
N ARG A 125 4.90 17.65 -0.65
CA ARG A 125 4.73 19.10 -0.44
C ARG A 125 3.25 19.53 -0.54
N GLU A 126 2.53 18.99 -1.51
CA GLU A 126 1.11 19.33 -1.75
C GLU A 126 0.14 18.43 -0.97
N SER A 127 0.63 17.35 -0.34
CA SER A 127 -0.19 16.47 0.49
C SER A 127 -0.53 17.14 1.82
N VAL A 128 -1.78 16.95 2.26
CA VAL A 128 -2.22 17.31 3.62
C VAL A 128 -1.64 16.35 4.67
N PHE A 129 -1.10 15.22 4.23
CA PHE A 129 -0.52 14.19 5.09
C PHE A 129 0.97 14.45 5.29
N LYS A 130 1.31 15.16 6.38
CA LYS A 130 2.67 15.56 6.73
C LYS A 130 3.28 14.64 7.78
N TYR A 131 4.59 14.43 7.70
CA TYR A 131 5.30 13.65 8.70
C TYR A 131 5.57 14.45 9.97
N GLN A 132 5.76 13.69 11.05
CA GLN A 132 6.26 14.17 12.33
C GLN A 132 7.54 13.40 12.68
N LEU A 133 8.50 14.06 13.33
CA LEU A 133 9.70 13.35 13.82
C LEU A 133 9.34 12.46 15.01
N PHE A 134 9.98 11.30 15.10
CA PHE A 134 9.89 10.46 16.30
C PHE A 134 11.26 9.95 16.74
N GLU A 135 11.37 9.68 18.04
CA GLU A 135 12.50 8.98 18.64
C GLU A 135 12.06 7.56 19.06
N PRO A 136 12.89 6.53 18.82
CA PRO A 136 12.60 5.18 19.30
C PRO A 136 12.36 5.17 20.82
N GLY A 137 11.29 4.52 21.24
CA GLY A 137 10.89 4.43 22.65
C GLY A 137 9.99 5.56 23.16
N LEU A 138 9.78 6.63 22.36
CA LEU A 138 8.79 7.67 22.66
C LEU A 138 7.50 7.53 21.85
N LEU A 139 7.56 6.85 20.70
CA LEU A 139 6.39 6.56 19.88
C LEU A 139 5.66 5.32 20.41
N GLU A 140 4.36 5.45 20.64
CA GLU A 140 3.50 4.34 21.02
C GLU A 140 3.41 3.28 19.90
N THR A 141 3.11 2.04 20.30
CA THR A 141 3.16 0.87 19.40
C THR A 141 1.77 0.31 19.05
N ASP A 142 0.70 0.95 19.50
CA ASP A 142 -0.67 0.63 19.07
C ASP A 142 -1.00 1.31 17.73
N GLY A 143 -1.90 0.71 16.95
CA GLY A 143 -2.42 1.35 15.72
C GLY A 143 -1.44 1.42 14.55
N VAL A 144 -0.32 0.71 14.61
CA VAL A 144 0.73 0.73 13.57
C VAL A 144 0.27 -0.04 12.33
N CYS A 145 -0.13 0.69 11.29
CA CYS A 145 -0.58 0.13 10.01
C CYS A 145 0.59 -0.58 9.29
N LYS A 146 1.73 0.11 9.24
CA LYS A 146 2.97 -0.38 8.62
C LYS A 146 4.18 0.41 9.12
N VAL A 147 5.35 -0.21 9.02
CA VAL A 147 6.65 0.46 9.08
C VAL A 147 7.31 0.29 7.72
N TYR A 148 7.94 1.32 7.18
CA TYR A 148 8.66 1.23 5.91
C TYR A 148 10.00 1.95 5.94
N PHE A 149 10.94 1.40 5.19
CA PHE A 149 12.33 1.81 5.14
C PHE A 149 12.64 2.34 3.75
N THR A 150 13.12 3.58 3.66
CA THR A 150 13.51 4.21 2.40
C THR A 150 15.02 4.36 2.32
N CYS A 151 15.60 4.00 1.17
CA CYS A 151 17.03 4.13 0.87
C CYS A 151 17.25 4.22 -0.64
N ASP A 152 18.12 5.12 -1.08
CA ASP A 152 18.47 5.29 -2.51
C ASP A 152 19.18 4.07 -3.09
N ASP A 153 19.85 3.29 -2.22
CA ASP A 153 20.58 2.09 -2.60
C ASP A 153 19.78 0.84 -2.22
N HIS A 154 19.15 0.22 -3.23
CA HIS A 154 18.36 -1.01 -3.09
C HIS A 154 19.14 -2.12 -2.39
N GLU A 155 20.44 -2.26 -2.67
CA GLU A 155 21.28 -3.33 -2.11
C GLU A 155 21.43 -3.22 -0.59
N LYS A 156 21.21 -2.03 0.00
CA LYS A 156 21.22 -1.84 1.45
C LYS A 156 19.92 -2.32 2.12
N LEU A 157 18.82 -2.43 1.37
CA LEU A 157 17.53 -2.91 1.87
C LEU A 157 17.43 -4.44 1.85
N LEU A 158 18.16 -5.13 0.95
CA LEU A 158 18.11 -6.60 0.84
C LEU A 158 18.56 -7.33 2.12
N PRO A 159 19.67 -6.96 2.80
CA PRO A 159 20.03 -7.59 4.08
C PRO A 159 19.01 -7.29 5.19
N LEU A 160 18.39 -6.11 5.15
CA LEU A 160 17.36 -5.73 6.11
C LEU A 160 16.10 -6.57 5.92
N GLU A 161 15.62 -6.74 4.69
CA GLU A 161 14.52 -7.65 4.34
C GLU A 161 14.80 -9.06 4.86
N ALA A 162 15.97 -9.62 4.55
CA ALA A 162 16.36 -10.96 4.99
C ALA A 162 16.38 -11.08 6.52
N ALA A 163 16.89 -10.07 7.24
CA ALA A 163 16.94 -10.06 8.70
C ALA A 163 15.55 -9.97 9.35
N ILE A 164 14.65 -9.14 8.80
CA ILE A 164 13.26 -9.00 9.27
C ILE A 164 12.51 -10.33 9.06
N ASN A 165 12.59 -10.90 7.86
CA ASN A 165 11.97 -12.18 7.54
C ASN A 165 12.49 -13.33 8.43
N ALA A 166 13.80 -13.42 8.63
CA ALA A 166 14.39 -14.45 9.49
C ALA A 166 14.01 -14.29 10.97
N ARG A 167 13.80 -13.06 11.45
CA ARG A 167 13.48 -12.78 12.85
C ARG A 167 12.03 -13.06 13.21
N TRP A 168 11.08 -12.72 12.34
CA TRP A 168 9.67 -12.74 12.67
C TRP A 168 8.83 -13.73 11.84
N GLY A 169 9.33 -14.20 10.71
CA GLY A 169 8.64 -15.18 9.85
C GLY A 169 7.19 -14.78 9.59
N ASP A 170 6.27 -15.71 9.83
CA ASP A 170 4.83 -15.54 9.59
C ASP A 170 4.16 -14.41 10.40
N ARG A 171 4.85 -13.79 11.37
CA ARG A 171 4.31 -12.63 12.12
C ARG A 171 4.39 -11.32 11.34
N VAL A 172 5.08 -11.28 10.20
CA VAL A 172 5.21 -10.09 9.36
C VAL A 172 4.97 -10.44 7.89
N ASN A 173 4.48 -9.46 7.12
CA ASN A 173 4.59 -9.47 5.68
C ASN A 173 5.58 -8.38 5.26
N VAL A 174 6.64 -8.77 4.56
CA VAL A 174 7.70 -7.87 4.10
C VAL A 174 7.66 -7.81 2.57
N SER A 175 7.50 -6.61 2.02
CA SER A 175 7.44 -6.42 0.57
C SER A 175 8.05 -5.09 0.16
N PHE A 176 8.72 -5.08 -0.98
CA PHE A 176 9.06 -3.84 -1.67
C PHE A 176 7.81 -3.26 -2.36
N SER A 177 7.65 -1.94 -2.32
CA SER A 177 6.72 -1.22 -3.21
C SER A 177 7.47 -0.56 -4.38
N PHE A 178 8.68 -0.08 -4.11
CA PHE A 178 9.67 0.37 -5.08
C PHE A 178 11.04 -0.21 -4.70
N PRO A 179 12.03 -0.27 -5.61
CA PRO A 179 13.39 -0.71 -5.24
C PRO A 179 13.98 0.03 -4.04
N THR A 180 13.59 1.29 -3.84
CA THR A 180 14.04 2.18 -2.76
C THR A 180 13.12 2.20 -1.53
N CYS A 181 12.09 1.35 -1.48
CA CYS A 181 11.10 1.34 -0.38
C CYS A 181 10.73 -0.09 0.03
N LEU A 182 11.20 -0.51 1.20
CA LEU A 182 10.90 -1.79 1.84
C LEU A 182 9.83 -1.60 2.92
N GLU A 183 8.70 -2.29 2.80
CA GLU A 183 7.55 -2.13 3.69
C GLU A 183 7.32 -3.38 4.54
N VAL A 184 6.88 -3.17 5.78
CA VAL A 184 6.57 -4.23 6.76
C VAL A 184 5.16 -4.00 7.29
N MET A 185 4.29 -4.98 7.05
CA MET A 185 2.94 -5.11 7.60
C MET A 185 2.89 -6.31 8.56
N ALA A 186 1.77 -6.47 9.27
CA ALA A 186 1.56 -7.66 10.09
C ALA A 186 1.44 -8.94 9.24
N GLY A 187 1.72 -10.09 9.86
CA GLY A 187 1.52 -11.40 9.26
C GLY A 187 0.08 -11.58 8.76
N GLY A 188 -0.08 -12.16 7.56
CA GLY A 188 -1.39 -12.32 6.93
C GLY A 188 -2.02 -11.02 6.40
N VAL A 189 -1.31 -9.89 6.45
CA VAL A 189 -1.78 -8.62 5.86
C VAL A 189 -1.13 -8.41 4.51
N SER A 190 -1.92 -8.40 3.45
CA SER A 190 -1.53 -7.99 2.10
C SER A 190 -2.73 -7.42 1.35
N LYS A 191 -2.50 -6.82 0.17
CA LYS A 191 -3.58 -6.38 -0.72
C LYS A 191 -4.50 -7.55 -1.10
N GLY A 192 -3.94 -8.74 -1.28
CA GLY A 192 -4.69 -9.96 -1.61
C GLY A 192 -5.60 -10.45 -0.49
N HIS A 193 -5.08 -10.55 0.75
CA HIS A 193 -5.90 -10.95 1.89
C HIS A 193 -7.03 -9.93 2.15
N ALA A 194 -6.72 -8.64 2.07
CA ALA A 194 -7.72 -7.59 2.20
C ALA A 194 -8.79 -7.65 1.08
N LEU A 195 -8.39 -7.95 -0.16
CA LEU A 195 -9.33 -8.16 -1.27
C LEU A 195 -10.23 -9.36 -1.00
N GLU A 196 -9.72 -10.44 -0.43
CA GLU A 196 -10.53 -11.61 -0.08
C GLU A 196 -11.61 -11.26 0.95
N GLU A 197 -11.26 -10.50 1.99
CA GLU A 197 -12.22 -10.04 3.00
C GLU A 197 -13.26 -9.08 2.41
N VAL A 198 -12.83 -8.13 1.58
CA VAL A 198 -13.73 -7.21 0.88
C VAL A 198 -14.67 -7.97 -0.05
N ALA A 199 -14.18 -8.94 -0.82
CA ALA A 199 -15.02 -9.76 -1.69
C ALA A 199 -16.12 -10.48 -0.90
N LYS A 200 -15.76 -11.07 0.26
CA LYS A 200 -16.73 -11.72 1.17
C LYS A 200 -17.79 -10.75 1.68
N ILE A 201 -17.41 -9.52 2.04
CA ILE A 201 -18.33 -8.47 2.49
C ILE A 201 -19.34 -8.11 1.38
N ILE A 202 -18.88 -8.05 0.13
CA ILE A 202 -19.72 -7.73 -1.04
C ILE A 202 -20.57 -8.95 -1.47
N GLY A 203 -20.28 -10.15 -0.97
CA GLY A 203 -21.02 -11.38 -1.26
C GLY A 203 -20.44 -12.22 -2.40
N TYR A 204 -19.15 -12.06 -2.70
CA TYR A 204 -18.40 -12.78 -3.74
C TYR A 204 -17.20 -13.52 -3.17
N THR A 205 -16.57 -14.35 -4.00
CA THR A 205 -15.24 -14.95 -3.72
C THR A 205 -14.17 -14.40 -4.66
N LEU A 206 -12.90 -14.68 -4.38
CA LEU A 206 -11.78 -14.31 -5.26
C LEU A 206 -11.93 -14.87 -6.69
N LYS A 207 -12.74 -15.91 -6.92
CA LYS A 207 -13.02 -16.44 -8.27
C LYS A 207 -13.86 -15.50 -9.14
N GLU A 208 -14.57 -14.58 -8.51
CA GLU A 208 -15.33 -13.54 -9.16
C GLU A 208 -14.56 -12.21 -9.22
N CYS A 209 -13.30 -12.20 -8.78
CA CYS A 209 -12.40 -11.05 -8.86
C CYS A 209 -11.48 -11.11 -10.07
N ILE A 210 -11.24 -9.97 -10.71
CA ILE A 210 -10.12 -9.73 -11.61
C ILE A 210 -9.22 -8.66 -11.00
N ALA A 211 -7.91 -8.89 -10.98
CA ALA A 211 -6.94 -8.02 -10.31
C ALA A 211 -5.86 -7.48 -11.27
N PHE A 212 -5.45 -6.23 -11.02
CA PHE A 212 -4.41 -5.51 -11.74
C PHE A 212 -3.39 -4.93 -10.77
N GLY A 213 -2.10 -5.04 -11.08
CA GLY A 213 -0.99 -4.52 -10.28
C GLY A 213 0.35 -4.57 -11.02
N ASP A 214 1.35 -3.84 -10.52
CA ASP A 214 2.69 -3.73 -11.11
C ASP A 214 3.83 -3.95 -10.10
N GLY A 215 3.55 -3.94 -8.79
CA GLY A 215 4.55 -4.05 -7.72
C GLY A 215 4.66 -5.42 -7.06
N MET A 216 5.69 -5.60 -6.24
CA MET A 216 5.86 -6.82 -5.42
C MET A 216 4.75 -6.93 -4.36
N ASN A 217 4.25 -5.80 -3.84
CA ASN A 217 3.13 -5.72 -2.90
C ASN A 217 1.76 -6.06 -3.54
N ASP A 218 1.72 -6.30 -4.85
CA ASP A 218 0.54 -6.81 -5.55
C ASP A 218 0.57 -8.33 -5.73
N LEU A 219 1.68 -9.01 -5.45
CA LEU A 219 1.85 -10.43 -5.77
C LEU A 219 0.75 -11.29 -5.18
N GLU A 220 0.38 -11.07 -3.92
CA GLU A 220 -0.69 -11.83 -3.26
C GLU A 220 -2.07 -11.47 -3.79
N MET A 221 -2.28 -10.23 -4.25
CA MET A 221 -3.54 -9.83 -4.92
C MET A 221 -3.66 -10.46 -6.31
N LEU A 222 -2.51 -10.72 -6.94
CA LEU A 222 -2.39 -11.36 -8.24
C LEU A 222 -2.24 -12.88 -8.13
N ALA A 223 -2.04 -13.43 -6.92
CA ALA A 223 -1.91 -14.84 -6.64
C ALA A 223 -3.26 -15.44 -6.20
N ASP A 224 -3.77 -16.35 -7.04
CA ASP A 224 -4.95 -17.21 -6.85
C ASP A 224 -6.32 -16.54 -6.66
N GLY A 225 -7.28 -16.99 -7.48
CA GLY A 225 -8.66 -16.50 -7.50
C GLY A 225 -9.24 -16.45 -8.90
N GLY A 226 -8.76 -15.53 -9.74
CA GLY A 226 -9.30 -15.24 -11.07
C GLY A 226 -8.24 -14.98 -12.17
N GLN A 227 -8.61 -14.23 -13.21
CA GLN A 227 -7.72 -13.85 -14.32
C GLN A 227 -6.81 -12.69 -13.92
N ARG A 228 -5.57 -12.72 -14.41
CA ARG A 228 -4.45 -11.89 -13.95
C ARG A 228 -3.91 -11.06 -15.10
N LEU A 229 -3.59 -9.79 -14.85
CA LEU A 229 -2.89 -8.93 -15.81
C LEU A 229 -1.79 -8.16 -15.07
N HIS A 230 -0.55 -8.62 -15.22
CA HIS A 230 0.63 -7.87 -14.79
C HIS A 230 0.99 -6.84 -15.86
N TYR A 231 1.12 -5.57 -15.46
CA TYR A 231 1.72 -4.56 -16.31
C TYR A 231 3.24 -4.65 -16.23
N ALA A 232 3.87 -5.23 -17.24
CA ALA A 232 5.31 -5.07 -17.42
C ALA A 232 5.57 -3.66 -17.95
N ARG A 233 6.05 -2.73 -17.10
CA ARG A 233 6.69 -1.52 -17.62
C ARG A 233 7.89 -1.97 -18.45
N ARG A 234 7.91 -1.64 -19.74
CA ARG A 234 9.16 -1.67 -20.51
C ARG A 234 10.11 -0.74 -19.76
N ALA A 235 11.23 -1.29 -19.27
CA ALA A 235 12.36 -0.47 -18.88
C ALA A 235 12.68 0.43 -20.07
N SER A 236 12.54 1.74 -19.90
CA SER A 236 13.10 2.71 -20.82
C SER A 236 14.60 2.44 -20.88
N ALA A 237 15.07 1.89 -22.00
CA ALA A 237 16.50 1.80 -22.27
C ALA A 237 17.09 3.22 -22.17
N PRO A 238 18.28 3.41 -21.58
CA PRO A 238 18.94 4.71 -21.63
C PRO A 238 19.12 5.07 -23.11
N GLU A 239 18.63 6.24 -23.51
CA GLU A 239 18.93 6.83 -24.79
C GLU A 239 20.45 7.03 -24.85
N GLY A 240 21.10 6.31 -25.77
CA GLY A 240 22.48 6.52 -26.17
C GLY A 240 22.58 7.46 -27.35
#